data_AF-A0A8T3NKZ8-F1
#
_entry.id   AF-A0A8T3NKZ8-F1
#
_cell.length_a   1.000
_cell.length_b   1.000
_cell.length_c   1.000
_cell.angle_alpha   90.00
_cell.angle_beta   90.00
_cell.angle_gamma   90.00
#
_symmetry.space_group_name_H-M   'P 1'
#
loop_
_entity.id
_entity.type
_entity.pdbx_description
1 polymer ?
#
loop_
_entity_poly.entity_id
_entity_poly.type
_entity_poly.pdbx_seq_one_letter_code
_entity_poly.pdbx_strand_id
1 'polypeptide(L)'
;MARKSIELTCQQCRKPFESVDYGQVLSCPHCGAKLQQVAQLGQLLEQWFYPRRWRADLHEPNQFYLIEKLWTANGQGVTLYEGIAPPHTNYDIFRNMVTRLVARGIDEGWVELEFPDDPLEENPVYQLKFSDADRFARAVEGLFPEVDWDEQIEVPVPPEAAATEAPPDPKEPTPISSRRARRR
;
A
#
# COMPACT_ATOMS: atom_id res chain seq x y z
N MET A 1 31.63 0.60 15.38
CA MET A 1 32.52 0.40 14.22
C MET A 1 32.25 1.53 13.22
N ALA A 2 33.13 1.80 12.25
CA ALA A 2 32.86 2.86 11.27
C ALA A 2 31.79 2.38 10.29
N ARG A 3 30.74 3.18 10.06
CA ARG A 3 29.71 2.88 9.05
C ARG A 3 30.33 2.88 7.67
N LYS A 4 29.91 1.92 6.85
CA LYS A 4 30.37 1.76 5.45
C LYS A 4 29.79 2.85 4.55
N SER A 5 30.58 3.37 3.62
CA SER A 5 30.06 4.29 2.58
C SER A 5 29.16 3.53 1.62
N ILE A 6 28.01 4.11 1.27
CA ILE A 6 27.06 3.52 0.32
C ILE A 6 26.71 4.55 -0.75
N GLU A 7 26.67 4.10 -2.00
CA GLU A 7 26.23 4.92 -3.12
C GLU A 7 24.70 5.00 -3.11
N LEU A 8 24.15 6.21 -3.16
CA LEU A 8 22.73 6.48 -3.22
C LEU A 8 22.43 7.35 -4.45
N THR A 9 21.29 7.12 -5.08
CA THR A 9 20.79 7.89 -6.21
C THR A 9 19.71 8.86 -5.76
N CYS A 10 19.86 10.13 -6.14
CA CYS A 10 18.83 11.13 -5.90
C CYS A 10 17.60 10.90 -6.80
N GLN A 11 16.41 10.87 -6.22
CA GLN A 11 15.15 10.68 -6.96
C GLN A 11 14.82 11.85 -7.90
N GLN A 12 15.29 13.07 -7.59
CA GLN A 12 15.01 14.27 -8.38
C GLN A 12 15.97 14.44 -9.56
N CYS A 13 17.29 14.48 -9.30
CA CYS A 13 18.29 14.73 -10.34
C CYS A 13 18.93 13.46 -10.92
N ARG A 14 18.60 12.28 -10.37
CA ARG A 14 19.11 10.95 -10.80
C ARG A 14 20.62 10.78 -10.77
N LYS A 15 21.35 11.69 -10.11
CA LYS A 15 22.80 11.57 -9.93
C LYS A 15 23.11 10.72 -8.69
N PRO A 16 24.10 9.82 -8.77
CA PRO A 16 24.61 9.10 -7.62
C PRO A 16 25.44 10.03 -6.72
N PHE A 17 25.48 9.70 -5.43
CA PHE A 17 26.34 10.31 -4.43
C PHE A 17 26.59 9.30 -3.30
N GLU A 18 27.75 9.38 -2.66
CA GLU A 18 28.09 8.52 -1.53
C GLU A 18 27.67 9.13 -0.19
N SER A 19 27.27 8.29 0.76
CA SER A 19 26.98 8.70 2.14
C SER A 19 27.26 7.58 3.14
N VAL A 20 27.72 7.97 4.33
CA VAL A 20 27.86 7.09 5.52
C VAL A 20 26.71 7.28 6.52
N ASP A 21 25.91 8.33 6.33
CA ASP A 21 24.86 8.77 7.26
C ASP A 21 23.47 8.25 6.85
N TYR A 22 23.41 7.06 6.24
CA TYR A 22 22.13 6.45 5.87
C TYR A 22 21.28 6.16 7.13
N GLY A 23 19.96 6.18 6.93
CA GLY A 23 18.98 6.12 8.00
C GLY A 23 18.62 7.47 8.63
N GLN A 24 19.20 8.56 8.13
CA GLN A 24 18.75 9.93 8.41
C GLN A 24 18.25 10.59 7.13
N VAL A 25 17.53 11.70 7.22
CA VAL A 25 17.13 12.44 6.01
C VAL A 25 18.36 13.07 5.37
N LEU A 26 18.74 12.59 4.19
CA LEU A 26 19.92 13.06 3.47
C LEU A 26 19.57 14.18 2.50
N SER A 27 20.50 15.10 2.27
CA SER A 27 20.35 16.14 1.23
C SER A 27 21.27 15.81 0.06
N CYS A 28 20.72 15.77 -1.15
CA CYS A 28 21.50 15.50 -2.35
C CYS A 28 22.54 16.61 -2.58
N PRO A 29 23.84 16.28 -2.73
CA PRO A 29 24.88 17.29 -2.93
C PRO A 29 24.78 18.02 -4.28
N HIS A 30 24.07 17.43 -5.25
CA HIS A 30 23.96 17.99 -6.60
C HIS A 30 22.78 18.97 -6.78
N CYS A 31 21.67 18.77 -6.05
CA CYS A 31 20.45 19.55 -6.26
C CYS A 31 19.75 19.99 -4.98
N GLY A 32 20.25 19.60 -3.81
CA GLY A 32 19.66 19.94 -2.50
C GLY A 32 18.36 19.19 -2.16
N ALA A 33 17.83 18.35 -3.05
CA ALA A 33 16.63 17.58 -2.78
C ALA A 33 16.85 16.61 -1.60
N LYS A 34 15.85 16.50 -0.73
CA LYS A 34 15.87 15.59 0.41
C LYS A 34 15.59 14.16 -0.05
N LEU A 35 16.41 13.22 0.41
CA LEU A 35 16.21 11.79 0.23
C LEU A 35 15.74 11.19 1.55
N GLN A 36 14.49 10.76 1.58
CA GLN A 36 13.85 10.22 2.77
C GLN A 36 14.33 8.81 3.10
N GLN A 37 14.12 8.38 4.35
CA GLN A 37 14.62 7.10 4.84
C GLN A 37 14.02 5.90 4.10
N VAL A 38 12.73 5.92 3.78
CA VAL A 38 12.09 4.82 3.02
C VAL A 38 12.68 4.71 1.61
N ALA A 39 13.00 5.84 0.98
CA ALA A 39 13.65 5.85 -0.33
C ALA A 39 15.10 5.35 -0.27
N GLN A 40 15.82 5.63 0.82
CA GLN A 40 17.14 5.04 1.06
C GLN A 40 17.04 3.52 1.24
N LEU A 41 16.07 3.05 2.05
CA LEU A 41 15.85 1.63 2.28
C LEU A 41 15.65 0.86 0.97
N GLY A 42 14.82 1.38 0.05
CA GLY A 42 14.60 0.75 -1.26
C GLY A 42 15.91 0.57 -2.04
N GLN A 43 16.76 1.60 -2.07
CA GLN A 43 18.05 1.54 -2.79
C GLN A 43 19.06 0.60 -2.13
N LEU A 44 19.08 0.54 -0.80
CA LEU A 44 19.93 -0.39 -0.07
C LEU A 44 19.51 -1.84 -0.31
N LEU A 45 18.21 -2.11 -0.29
CA LEU A 45 17.67 -3.44 -0.57
C LEU A 45 17.99 -3.89 -2.00
N GLU A 46 17.91 -3.00 -2.97
CA GLU A 46 18.32 -3.25 -4.35
C GLU A 46 19.83 -3.60 -4.44
N GLN A 47 20.69 -2.79 -3.81
CA GLN A 47 22.13 -3.03 -3.77
C GLN A 47 22.52 -4.31 -3.01
N TRP A 48 21.77 -4.67 -1.98
CA TRP A 48 21.96 -5.92 -1.24
C TRP A 48 21.56 -7.12 -2.10
N PHE A 49 20.45 -7.01 -2.83
CA PHE A 49 19.88 -8.08 -3.66
C PHE A 49 20.67 -8.34 -4.94
N TYR A 50 21.06 -7.28 -5.67
CA TYR A 50 21.61 -7.43 -7.02
C TYR A 50 22.85 -8.35 -7.11
N PRO A 51 23.84 -8.29 -6.20
CA PRO A 51 24.96 -9.24 -6.18
C PRO A 51 24.53 -10.69 -5.89
N ARG A 52 23.37 -10.88 -5.25
CA ARG A 52 22.87 -12.17 -4.73
C ARG A 52 21.70 -12.74 -5.56
N ARG A 53 21.26 -12.06 -6.62
CA ARG A 53 20.11 -12.41 -7.47
C ARG A 53 20.14 -13.82 -8.09
N TRP A 54 21.31 -14.45 -8.15
CA TRP A 54 21.49 -15.79 -8.70
C TRP A 54 21.05 -16.91 -7.75
N ARG A 55 20.80 -16.57 -6.48
CA ARG A 55 20.28 -17.51 -5.47
C ARG A 55 18.82 -17.85 -5.78
N ALA A 56 18.54 -19.12 -6.02
CA ALA A 56 17.20 -19.60 -6.38
C ALA A 56 16.16 -19.41 -5.26
N ASP A 57 16.62 -19.30 -4.01
CA ASP A 57 15.79 -19.11 -2.81
C ASP A 57 15.54 -17.62 -2.48
N LEU A 58 16.11 -16.70 -3.26
CA LEU A 58 16.06 -15.27 -2.97
C LEU A 58 15.13 -14.53 -3.93
N HIS A 59 14.10 -13.91 -3.39
CA HIS A 59 13.22 -12.99 -4.12
C HIS A 59 13.69 -11.55 -3.95
N GLU A 60 13.39 -10.71 -4.95
CA GLU A 60 13.69 -9.29 -4.89
C GLU A 60 12.95 -8.64 -3.71
N PRO A 61 13.68 -8.06 -2.73
CA PRO A 61 13.09 -7.45 -1.56
C PRO A 61 12.47 -6.10 -1.89
N ASN A 62 11.24 -5.87 -1.42
CA ASN A 62 10.56 -4.59 -1.49
C ASN A 62 10.62 -3.89 -0.13
N GLN A 63 10.91 -2.58 -0.09
CA GLN A 63 10.93 -1.82 1.16
C GLN A 63 9.62 -1.91 1.94
N PHE A 64 8.46 -1.93 1.25
CA PHE A 64 7.16 -2.08 1.91
C PHE A 64 6.97 -3.47 2.49
N TYR A 65 7.50 -4.50 1.83
CA TYR A 65 7.47 -5.87 2.35
C TYR A 65 8.31 -5.98 3.63
N LEU A 66 9.50 -5.39 3.67
CA LEU A 66 10.32 -5.37 4.88
C LEU A 66 9.64 -4.59 6.01
N ILE A 67 9.13 -3.38 5.73
CA ILE A 67 8.40 -2.58 6.72
C ILE A 67 7.21 -3.38 7.28
N GLU A 68 6.45 -4.03 6.40
CA GLU A 68 5.35 -4.90 6.80
C GLU A 68 5.80 -5.99 7.77
N LYS A 69 6.86 -6.72 7.45
CA LYS A 69 7.38 -7.78 8.33
C LYS A 69 7.87 -7.25 9.68
N LEU A 70 8.42 -6.05 9.72
CA LEU A 70 8.91 -5.44 10.95
C LEU A 70 7.76 -5.06 11.88
N TRP A 71 6.73 -4.35 11.39
CA TRP A 71 5.63 -3.91 12.25
C TRP A 71 4.62 -5.02 12.57
N THR A 72 4.51 -6.04 11.73
CA THR A 72 3.65 -7.22 12.00
C THR A 72 4.35 -8.31 12.82
N ALA A 73 5.61 -8.10 13.19
CA ALA A 73 6.38 -9.06 13.97
C ALA A 73 5.66 -9.46 15.26
N ASN A 74 5.87 -10.71 15.70
CA ASN A 74 5.27 -11.27 16.92
C ASN A 74 3.72 -11.23 16.94
N GLY A 75 3.07 -11.22 15.77
CA GLY A 75 1.61 -11.25 15.66
C GLY A 75 0.93 -9.90 15.88
N GLN A 76 1.70 -8.81 16.05
CA GLN A 76 1.17 -7.47 16.29
C GLN A 76 0.16 -7.02 15.23
N GLY A 77 0.36 -7.42 13.97
CA GLY A 77 -0.56 -7.09 12.88
C GLY A 77 -1.97 -7.66 13.09
N VAL A 78 -2.05 -8.93 13.50
CA VAL A 78 -3.33 -9.60 13.75
C VAL A 78 -3.98 -9.02 15.00
N THR A 79 -3.22 -8.83 16.08
CA THR A 79 -3.73 -8.21 17.32
C THR A 79 -4.30 -6.81 17.05
N LEU A 80 -3.63 -6.00 16.24
CA LEU A 80 -4.12 -4.67 15.88
C LEU A 80 -5.40 -4.73 15.03
N TYR A 81 -5.44 -5.63 14.04
CA TYR A 81 -6.62 -5.82 13.20
C TYR A 81 -7.85 -6.28 14.00
N GLU A 82 -7.66 -7.25 14.91
CA GLU A 82 -8.73 -7.73 15.78
C GLU A 82 -9.19 -6.67 16.79
N GLY A 83 -8.27 -5.85 17.29
CA GLY A 83 -8.59 -4.76 18.22
C GLY A 83 -9.39 -3.63 17.57
N ILE A 84 -9.11 -3.30 16.31
CA ILE A 84 -9.85 -2.27 15.55
C ILE A 84 -11.14 -2.84 14.96
N ALA A 85 -11.11 -4.11 14.55
CA ALA A 85 -12.21 -4.83 13.91
C ALA A 85 -12.92 -4.02 12.80
N PRO A 86 -12.20 -3.56 11.75
CA PRO A 86 -12.78 -2.70 10.74
C PRO A 86 -13.90 -3.43 9.98
N PRO A 87 -15.12 -2.88 9.90
CA PRO A 87 -16.31 -3.62 9.48
C PRO A 87 -16.30 -4.08 8.02
N HIS A 88 -15.59 -3.34 7.15
CA HIS A 88 -15.62 -3.54 5.70
C HIS A 88 -14.24 -3.75 5.07
N THR A 89 -13.23 -4.01 5.90
CA THR A 89 -11.85 -4.17 5.44
C THR A 89 -11.34 -5.54 5.81
N ASN A 90 -10.88 -6.31 4.83
CA ASN A 90 -10.20 -7.57 5.11
C ASN A 90 -8.76 -7.32 5.62
N TYR A 91 -8.16 -8.34 6.25
CA TYR A 91 -6.84 -8.23 6.86
C TYR A 91 -5.74 -7.80 5.87
N ASP A 92 -5.76 -8.28 4.63
CA ASP A 92 -4.73 -7.94 3.64
C ASP A 92 -4.79 -6.47 3.22
N ILE A 93 -5.99 -5.92 3.01
CA ILE A 93 -6.18 -4.48 2.72
C ILE A 93 -5.76 -3.65 3.93
N PHE A 94 -6.20 -4.05 5.13
CA PHE A 94 -5.81 -3.40 6.38
C PHE A 94 -4.29 -3.34 6.52
N ARG A 95 -3.62 -4.49 6.37
CA ARG A 95 -2.17 -4.61 6.48
C ARG A 95 -1.47 -3.71 5.46
N ASN A 96 -1.92 -3.70 4.21
CA ASN A 96 -1.35 -2.83 3.17
C ASN A 96 -1.51 -1.33 3.49
N MET A 97 -2.67 -0.92 3.99
CA MET A 97 -2.94 0.48 4.37
C MET A 97 -2.08 0.91 5.56
N VAL A 98 -2.01 0.09 6.60
CA VAL A 98 -1.17 0.36 7.78
C VAL A 98 0.31 0.36 7.41
N THR A 99 0.79 -0.56 6.55
CA THR A 99 2.18 -0.55 6.06
C THR A 99 2.54 0.78 5.37
N ARG A 100 1.63 1.32 4.54
CA ARG A 100 1.85 2.64 3.92
C ARG A 100 1.85 3.77 4.93
N LEU A 101 1.01 3.69 5.95
CA LEU A 101 0.99 4.65 7.05
C LEU A 101 2.30 4.60 7.86
N VAL A 102 2.80 3.41 8.19
CA VAL A 102 4.08 3.23 8.88
C VAL A 102 5.24 3.77 8.04
N ALA A 103 5.27 3.47 6.73
CA ALA A 103 6.27 4.03 5.81
C ALA A 103 6.25 5.57 5.81
N ARG A 104 5.06 6.17 5.76
CA ARG A 104 4.90 7.62 5.91
C ARG A 104 5.37 8.11 7.28
N GLY A 105 5.12 7.37 8.34
CA GLY A 105 5.56 7.70 9.68
C GLY A 105 7.07 7.68 9.88
N ILE A 106 7.76 6.80 9.15
CA ILE A 106 9.22 6.78 9.08
C ILE A 106 9.74 8.10 8.46
N ASP A 107 9.16 8.51 7.33
CA ASP A 107 9.59 9.72 6.64
C ASP A 107 9.20 11.02 7.39
N GLU A 108 8.12 10.98 8.17
CA GLU A 108 7.69 12.09 9.05
C GLU A 108 8.39 12.10 10.42
N GLY A 109 9.10 11.02 10.79
CA GLY A 109 9.92 10.93 12.00
C GLY A 109 9.18 10.57 13.29
N TRP A 110 7.94 10.08 13.22
CA TRP A 110 7.21 9.54 14.40
C TRP A 110 7.23 8.00 14.48
N VAL A 111 7.82 7.36 13.48
CA VAL A 111 8.32 5.99 13.53
C VAL A 111 9.81 6.04 13.22
N GLU A 112 10.62 5.36 14.03
CA GLU A 112 12.07 5.27 13.84
C GLU A 112 12.41 3.94 13.20
N LEU A 113 13.04 4.01 12.02
CA LEU A 113 13.62 2.86 11.35
C LEU A 113 15.13 2.86 11.61
N GLU A 114 15.61 1.89 12.38
CA GLU A 114 17.03 1.74 12.68
C GLU A 114 17.71 0.90 11.61
N PHE A 115 18.74 1.49 10.98
CA PHE A 115 19.57 0.83 9.98
C PHE A 115 20.76 0.17 10.68
N PRO A 116 21.16 -1.05 10.26
CA PRO A 116 22.35 -1.72 10.77
C PRO A 116 23.64 -0.98 10.34
N ASP A 117 24.76 -1.26 11.02
CA ASP A 117 26.07 -0.64 10.73
C ASP A 117 26.66 -1.03 9.35
N ASP A 118 26.31 -2.20 8.82
CA ASP A 118 26.52 -2.57 7.42
C ASP A 118 25.22 -3.19 6.85
N PRO A 119 24.40 -2.41 6.13
CA PRO A 119 23.16 -2.91 5.53
C PRO A 119 23.39 -3.86 4.34
N LEU A 120 24.63 -4.03 3.88
CA LEU A 120 25.00 -4.91 2.77
C LEU A 120 25.57 -6.26 3.23
N GLU A 121 25.63 -6.51 4.55
CA GLU A 121 25.97 -7.81 5.14
C GLU A 121 25.01 -8.92 4.70
N GLU A 122 25.35 -10.18 4.96
CA GLU A 122 24.50 -11.31 4.57
C GLU A 122 23.13 -11.29 5.27
N ASN A 123 23.11 -10.95 6.57
CA ASN A 123 21.89 -10.93 7.38
C ASN A 123 21.74 -9.58 8.12
N PRO A 124 21.40 -8.49 7.40
CA PRO A 124 21.25 -7.18 8.01
C PRO A 124 20.03 -7.16 8.94
N VAL A 125 20.20 -6.62 10.15
CA VAL A 125 19.12 -6.54 11.15
C VAL A 125 18.56 -5.13 11.19
N TYR A 126 17.35 -4.96 10.65
CA TYR A 126 16.58 -3.72 10.76
C TYR A 126 15.65 -3.78 11.97
N GLN A 127 15.43 -2.63 12.60
CA GLN A 127 14.48 -2.52 13.72
C GLN A 127 13.53 -1.35 13.51
N LEU A 128 12.30 -1.52 13.98
CA LEU A 128 11.27 -0.49 13.92
C LEU A 128 10.88 -0.13 15.35
N LYS A 129 10.88 1.16 15.67
CA LYS A 129 10.45 1.70 16.97
C LYS A 129 9.40 2.77 16.76
N PHE A 130 8.32 2.72 17.55
CA PHE A 130 7.29 3.75 17.54
C PHE A 130 7.62 4.78 18.61
N SER A 131 8.07 5.96 18.20
CA SER A 131 8.40 7.04 19.14
C SER A 131 7.16 7.74 19.68
N ASP A 132 6.06 7.77 18.90
CA ASP A 132 4.76 8.30 19.29
C ASP A 132 3.64 7.28 19.00
N ALA A 133 3.34 6.44 19.98
CA ALA A 133 2.31 5.41 19.89
C ALA A 133 0.89 6.00 19.78
N ASP A 134 0.62 7.13 20.45
CA ASP A 134 -0.69 7.78 20.45
C ASP A 134 -1.00 8.40 19.08
N ARG A 135 0.01 8.95 18.41
CA ARG A 135 -0.13 9.43 17.03
C ARG A 135 -0.35 8.27 16.08
N PHE A 136 0.35 7.14 16.25
CA PHE A 136 0.12 5.96 15.43
C PHE A 136 -1.32 5.46 15.57
N ALA A 137 -1.83 5.30 16.80
CA ALA A 137 -3.21 4.87 17.06
C ALA A 137 -4.23 5.79 16.37
N ARG A 138 -4.13 7.11 16.58
CA ARG A 138 -5.00 8.11 15.93
C ARG A 138 -4.93 8.07 14.41
N ALA A 139 -3.73 7.87 13.85
CA ALA A 139 -3.55 7.80 12.42
C ALA A 139 -4.15 6.52 11.83
N VAL A 140 -4.08 5.40 12.55
CA VAL A 140 -4.73 4.15 12.16
C VAL A 140 -6.25 4.24 12.26
N GLU A 141 -6.80 4.81 13.33
CA GLU A 141 -8.23 5.09 13.45
C GLU A 141 -8.73 5.98 12.30
N GLY A 142 -7.95 7.01 11.94
CA GLY A 142 -8.25 7.88 10.80
C GLY A 142 -8.24 7.19 9.43
N LEU A 143 -7.66 5.99 9.31
CA LEU A 143 -7.74 5.20 8.07
C LEU A 143 -9.08 4.47 7.92
N PHE A 144 -9.77 4.20 9.04
CA PHE A 144 -10.99 3.40 9.09
C PHE A 144 -12.08 4.14 9.87
N PRO A 145 -12.56 5.29 9.37
CA PRO A 145 -13.70 5.95 9.99
C PRO A 145 -14.91 5.01 9.98
N GLU A 146 -15.71 5.04 11.04
CA GLU A 146 -17.02 4.38 11.04
C GLU A 146 -17.84 4.98 9.89
N VAL A 147 -18.08 4.20 8.85
CA VAL A 147 -18.97 4.58 7.75
C VAL A 147 -20.40 4.41 8.29
N ASP A 148 -21.13 5.51 8.43
CA ASP A 148 -22.56 5.49 8.71
C ASP A 148 -23.31 5.09 7.43
N TRP A 149 -23.86 3.88 7.42
CA TRP A 149 -24.57 3.34 6.25
C TRP A 149 -26.01 3.83 6.14
N ASP A 150 -26.52 4.58 7.14
CA ASP A 150 -27.83 5.23 7.06
C ASP A 150 -27.78 6.55 6.27
N GLU A 151 -26.58 7.04 5.95
CA GLU A 151 -26.39 8.17 5.05
C GLU A 151 -26.64 7.72 3.59
N GLN A 152 -27.85 7.94 3.09
CA GLN A 152 -28.17 7.74 1.68
C GLN A 152 -27.25 8.62 0.83
N ILE A 153 -26.29 8.00 0.16
CA ILE A 153 -25.49 8.65 -0.87
C ILE A 153 -26.47 9.10 -1.96
N GLU A 154 -26.73 10.40 -2.07
CA GLU A 154 -27.47 10.98 -3.18
C GLU A 154 -26.66 10.76 -4.45
N VAL A 155 -26.98 9.70 -5.19
CA VAL A 155 -26.42 9.46 -6.52
C VAL A 155 -26.95 10.58 -7.41
N PRO A 156 -26.10 11.44 -8.00
CA PRO A 156 -26.55 12.45 -8.93
C PRO A 156 -27.18 11.74 -10.12
N VAL A 157 -28.51 11.72 -10.20
CA VAL A 157 -29.23 11.22 -11.36
C VAL A 157 -28.92 12.20 -12.51
N PRO A 158 -28.28 11.76 -13.60
CA PRO A 158 -28.06 12.61 -14.76
C PRO A 158 -29.42 13.14 -15.24
N PRO A 159 -29.54 14.44 -15.56
CA PRO A 159 -30.79 15.01 -16.04
C PRO A 159 -31.00 14.65 -17.51
N GLU A 160 -31.20 13.36 -17.83
CA GLU A 160 -31.60 12.92 -19.17
C GLU A 160 -32.19 11.51 -19.15
N ALA A 161 -33.42 11.42 -18.65
CA ALA A 161 -34.37 10.36 -19.03
C ALA A 161 -35.80 10.88 -18.90
N ALA A 162 -36.05 12.09 -19.41
CA ALA A 162 -37.40 12.52 -19.75
C ALA A 162 -37.63 12.21 -21.24
N ALA A 163 -38.66 11.44 -21.52
CA ALA A 163 -39.18 11.05 -22.83
C ALA A 163 -38.48 9.88 -23.55
N THR A 164 -38.76 8.66 -23.09
CA THR A 164 -38.98 7.55 -24.03
C THR A 164 -40.49 7.38 -24.17
N GLU A 165 -41.01 7.68 -25.35
CA GLU A 165 -42.41 7.50 -25.74
C GLU A 165 -42.89 6.08 -25.40
N ALA A 166 -44.12 5.98 -24.91
CA ALA A 166 -44.76 4.72 -24.60
C ALA A 166 -44.84 3.83 -25.86
N PRO A 167 -44.53 2.51 -25.77
CA PRO A 167 -44.75 1.60 -26.88
C PRO A 167 -46.26 1.48 -27.16
N PRO A 168 -46.70 1.46 -28.44
CA PRO A 168 -48.11 1.35 -28.77
C PRO A 168 -48.67 -0.03 -28.40
N ASP A 169 -49.93 -0.04 -27.96
CA ASP A 169 -50.72 -1.20 -27.54
C ASP A 169 -50.59 -2.41 -28.50
N PRO A 170 -50.34 -3.63 -27.98
CA PRO A 170 -50.45 -4.83 -28.78
C PRO A 170 -51.92 -5.11 -29.13
N LYS A 171 -52.23 -5.10 -30.44
CA LYS A 171 -53.51 -5.55 -30.99
C LYS A 171 -53.85 -6.97 -30.53
N GLU A 172 -55.14 -7.18 -30.27
CA GLU A 172 -55.76 -8.42 -29.78
C GLU A 172 -55.32 -9.70 -30.54
N PRO A 173 -55.25 -10.84 -29.84
CA PRO A 173 -54.85 -12.11 -30.43
C PRO A 173 -55.92 -12.67 -31.37
N THR A 174 -55.55 -12.84 -32.64
CA THR A 174 -56.31 -13.63 -33.63
C THR A 174 -56.52 -15.08 -33.14
N PRO A 175 -57.73 -15.66 -33.24
CA PRO A 175 -58.00 -17.01 -32.79
C PRO A 175 -57.30 -18.07 -33.67
N ILE A 176 -56.61 -18.99 -33.01
CA ILE A 176 -55.96 -20.16 -33.62
C ILE A 176 -57.03 -21.09 -34.20
N SER A 177 -57.14 -21.09 -35.53
CA SER A 177 -57.93 -22.06 -36.28
C SER A 177 -57.27 -23.43 -36.22
N SER A 178 -57.91 -24.34 -35.50
CA SER A 178 -57.66 -25.77 -35.54
C SER A 178 -57.94 -26.38 -36.93
N ARG A 179 -57.06 -27.27 -37.41
CA ARG A 179 -57.30 -28.47 -38.27
C ARG A 179 -55.95 -29.01 -38.77
N ARG A 180 -55.47 -30.15 -38.26
CA ARG A 180 -55.72 -31.56 -38.70
C ARG A 180 -54.94 -31.99 -39.95
N ALA A 181 -54.24 -33.13 -39.76
CA ALA A 181 -53.89 -34.17 -40.75
C ALA A 181 -52.77 -33.78 -41.76
N ARG A 182 -51.91 -34.66 -42.28
CA ARG A 182 -51.86 -36.14 -42.37
C ARG A 182 -50.45 -36.53 -42.88
N ARG A 183 -49.98 -37.70 -42.45
CA ARG A 183 -49.01 -38.65 -43.06
C ARG A 183 -48.31 -38.27 -44.39
N ARG A 184 -47.02 -38.61 -44.47
CA ARG A 184 -46.55 -39.74 -45.29
C ARG A 184 -45.31 -40.37 -44.68
#